data_AF-A0A7C2SB06-F1
#
_entry.id   AF-A0A7C2SB06-F1
#
_cell.length_a   1.000
_cell.length_b   1.000
_cell.length_c   1.000
_cell.angle_alpha   90.00
_cell.angle_beta   90.00
_cell.angle_gamma   90.00
#
_symmetry.space_group_name_H-M   'P 1'
#
loop_
_entity.id
_entity.type
_entity.pdbx_description
1 polymer ?
#
loop_
_entity_poly.entity_id
_entity_poly.type
_entity_poly.pdbx_seq_one_letter_code
_entity_poly.pdbx_strand_id
1 'polypeptide(L)'
;MGDQSLVAQLLEVAASKGERLELTGGNPPLLWSGGKASRGQRPFSNEELEAFLDTVVPPHKLITFELGEEVSFSVQVGGKPRKAYAQRVAGAVKVVVDFLASPEPERGGGQEVATVAPPPAAQPAAPAKPKAPEELQRPLDKLLAALVELGGSDLHLSSGVVPMMRLHGDMVRLPGVNLVLTSEHILLMCDEIAPAKNRQEFRETNDTDFAYEIPGLARFRVNVFRDRRGVGAVFRQIPHRIMTLEELGLPDCVKNLCMLSKGLVLVTGPTGSGKSTTLAAMVDYINENRQDHIITIEDPIEFVHENKRCLINQREVFSHTESFKKALRAALREDPDIVLVGEMRDLETVAIAIETAETGHLVFGTLHTTTAVSTVDRIIDQFPADRQEQIRMMLADSLKGVIAQILLKRKGGGRVAAYEILLGTPAVSNLIREGKTFQIPSIMQTHKRLGMRLLNDHLAELVRSGVVELEEALAKSQDKEGLRSLLKSPAPGSASPA
;
A
#
# COMPACT_ATOMS: atom_id res chain seq x y z
N MET A 1 -50.60 5.17 15.13
CA MET A 1 -49.72 6.28 15.53
C MET A 1 -48.43 5.64 15.98
N GLY A 2 -47.35 5.82 15.21
CA GLY A 2 -46.06 5.16 15.49
C GLY A 2 -45.49 5.65 16.81
N ASP A 3 -44.87 4.73 17.53
CA ASP A 3 -44.26 4.94 18.85
C ASP A 3 -43.10 5.94 18.72
N GLN A 4 -43.37 7.24 18.94
CA GLN A 4 -42.33 8.27 18.95
C GLN A 4 -41.49 8.10 20.21
N SER A 5 -40.16 8.07 20.05
CA SER A 5 -39.24 7.95 21.19
C SER A 5 -39.52 9.05 22.24
N LEU A 6 -39.36 8.72 23.52
CA LEU A 6 -39.52 9.66 24.63
C LEU A 6 -38.69 10.94 24.44
N VAL A 7 -37.53 10.80 23.78
CA VAL A 7 -36.65 11.90 23.40
C VAL A 7 -37.32 12.83 22.39
N ALA A 8 -37.97 12.30 21.36
CA ALA A 8 -38.69 13.11 20.35
C ALA A 8 -39.85 13.90 20.96
N GLN A 9 -40.61 13.30 21.88
CA GLN A 9 -41.69 13.98 22.61
C GLN A 9 -41.14 15.12 23.48
N LEU A 10 -40.01 14.90 24.15
CA LEU A 10 -39.37 15.93 24.97
C LEU A 10 -38.85 17.10 24.11
N LEU A 11 -38.32 16.82 22.92
CA LEU A 11 -37.89 17.84 21.98
C LEU A 11 -39.06 18.76 21.58
N GLU A 12 -40.24 18.21 21.30
CA GLU A 12 -41.44 19.00 20.99
C GLU A 12 -41.85 19.91 22.15
N VAL A 13 -41.81 19.40 23.39
CA VAL A 13 -42.10 20.20 24.58
C VAL A 13 -41.06 21.31 24.75
N ALA A 14 -39.77 20.98 24.59
CA ALA A 14 -38.66 21.91 24.76
C ALA A 14 -38.68 23.07 23.74
N ALA A 15 -39.10 22.80 22.49
CA ALA A 15 -39.19 23.81 21.44
C ALA A 15 -40.15 24.97 21.75
N SER A 16 -41.12 24.77 22.64
CA SER A 16 -42.08 25.81 23.05
C SER A 16 -41.64 26.62 24.28
N LYS A 17 -40.60 26.19 25.00
CA LYS A 17 -40.28 26.69 26.34
C LYS A 17 -38.82 27.08 26.56
N GLY A 18 -37.90 26.63 25.71
CA GLY A 18 -36.47 26.83 25.91
C GLY A 18 -35.70 27.17 24.64
N GLU A 19 -34.48 27.63 24.87
CA GLU A 19 -33.50 28.07 23.88
C GLU A 19 -32.53 26.93 23.54
N ARG A 20 -32.26 26.04 24.50
CA ARG A 20 -31.36 24.88 24.35
C ARG A 20 -31.78 23.75 25.28
N LEU A 21 -31.76 22.51 24.79
CA LEU A 21 -31.99 21.30 25.56
C LEU A 21 -30.73 20.45 25.55
N GLU A 22 -30.25 20.07 26.74
CA GLU A 22 -29.18 19.11 26.90
C GLU A 22 -29.72 17.82 27.51
N LEU A 23 -29.41 16.71 26.86
CA LEU A 23 -29.69 15.36 27.29
C LEU A 23 -28.34 14.68 27.54
N THR A 24 -28.17 14.03 28.68
CA THR A 24 -26.94 13.28 28.97
C THR A 24 -27.33 11.98 29.65
N GLY A 25 -26.82 10.86 29.15
CA GLY A 25 -27.07 9.55 29.73
C GLY A 25 -26.73 9.52 31.23
N GLY A 26 -27.64 8.97 32.02
CA GLY A 26 -27.56 8.95 33.48
C GLY A 26 -27.97 10.24 34.17
N ASN A 27 -28.33 11.29 33.43
CA ASN A 27 -28.71 12.60 33.99
C ASN A 27 -30.12 13.03 33.55
N PRO A 28 -30.88 13.73 34.41
CA PRO A 28 -32.10 14.43 34.01
C PRO A 28 -31.83 15.49 32.94
N PRO A 29 -32.77 15.71 31.99
CA PRO A 29 -32.60 16.68 30.92
C PRO A 29 -32.49 18.09 31.50
N LEU A 30 -31.72 18.95 30.82
CA LEU A 30 -31.54 20.36 31.17
C LEU A 30 -32.12 21.22 30.07
N LEU A 31 -33.16 21.99 30.41
CA LEU A 31 -33.74 22.98 29.51
C LEU A 31 -33.28 24.37 29.92
N TRP A 32 -32.59 25.05 29.01
CA TRP A 32 -32.08 26.40 29.16
C TRP A 32 -33.06 27.41 28.57
N SER A 33 -33.41 28.45 29.34
CA SER A 33 -34.30 29.53 28.90
C SER A 33 -33.90 30.84 29.60
N GLY A 34 -33.53 31.87 28.83
CA GLY A 34 -33.10 33.16 29.37
C GLY A 34 -31.85 33.03 30.27
N GLY A 35 -30.91 32.16 29.89
CA GLY A 35 -29.67 31.91 30.64
C GLY A 35 -29.83 31.10 31.94
N LYS A 36 -31.04 30.63 32.29
CA LYS A 36 -31.28 29.76 33.45
C LYS A 36 -31.57 28.33 33.00
N ALA A 37 -30.94 27.36 33.67
CA ALA A 37 -31.21 25.94 33.47
C ALA A 37 -32.32 25.46 34.41
N SER A 38 -33.30 24.76 33.84
CA SER A 38 -34.33 24.00 34.57
C SER A 38 -34.09 22.51 34.34
N ARG A 39 -34.19 21.72 35.40
CA ARG A 39 -33.89 20.28 35.37
C ARG A 39 -35.19 19.47 35.30
N GLY A 40 -35.24 18.50 34.40
CA GLY A 40 -36.38 17.58 34.28
C GLY A 40 -36.48 16.60 35.46
N GLN A 41 -37.61 15.90 35.54
CA GLN A 41 -37.93 15.04 36.67
C GLN A 41 -37.27 13.65 36.59
N ARG A 42 -36.98 13.13 35.39
CA ARG A 42 -36.45 11.78 35.17
C ARG A 42 -35.14 11.82 34.36
N PRO A 43 -34.12 11.02 34.73
CA PRO A 43 -32.92 10.81 33.92
C PRO A 43 -33.17 9.98 32.67
N PHE A 44 -32.42 10.26 31.60
CA PHE A 44 -32.38 9.43 30.40
C PHE A 44 -31.29 8.37 30.51
N SER A 45 -31.58 7.14 30.05
CA SER A 45 -30.53 6.13 29.88
C SER A 45 -29.69 6.41 28.62
N ASN A 46 -28.50 5.82 28.52
CA ASN A 46 -27.74 5.83 27.27
C ASN A 46 -28.54 5.16 26.14
N GLU A 47 -29.20 4.04 26.42
CA GLU A 47 -30.01 3.29 25.45
C GLU A 47 -31.13 4.14 24.84
N GLU A 48 -31.80 4.98 25.64
CA GLU A 48 -32.85 5.89 25.17
C GLU A 48 -32.31 6.97 24.22
N LEU A 49 -31.08 7.46 24.47
CA LEU A 49 -30.42 8.45 23.61
C LEU A 49 -29.81 7.81 22.36
N GLU A 50 -29.26 6.61 22.46
CA GLU A 50 -28.72 5.84 21.33
C GLU A 50 -29.83 5.51 20.33
N ALA A 51 -30.95 4.97 20.80
CA ALA A 51 -32.12 4.69 19.95
C ALA A 51 -32.66 5.96 19.27
N PHE A 52 -32.55 7.13 19.91
CA PHE A 52 -32.88 8.39 19.26
C PHE A 52 -31.86 8.74 18.17
N LEU A 53 -30.55 8.67 18.45
CA LEU A 53 -29.51 9.00 17.48
C LEU A 53 -29.56 8.13 16.22
N ASP A 54 -29.84 6.84 16.36
CA ASP A 54 -30.00 5.91 15.23
C ASP A 54 -31.09 6.34 14.24
N THR A 55 -32.08 7.13 14.70
CA THR A 55 -33.18 7.60 13.86
C THR A 55 -32.93 8.94 13.17
N VAL A 56 -32.00 9.75 13.68
CA VAL A 56 -31.80 11.16 13.25
C VAL A 56 -30.41 11.45 12.73
N VAL A 57 -29.41 10.66 13.11
CA VAL A 57 -28.04 10.82 12.65
C VAL A 57 -27.85 9.94 11.42
N PRO A 58 -27.43 10.51 10.27
CA PRO A 58 -27.10 9.71 9.11
C PRO A 58 -26.05 8.63 9.43
N PRO A 59 -26.14 7.41 8.84
CA PRO A 59 -25.24 6.30 9.17
C PRO A 59 -23.74 6.63 9.14
N HIS A 60 -23.29 7.44 8.18
CA HIS A 60 -21.88 7.87 8.09
C HIS A 60 -21.42 8.71 9.29
N LYS A 61 -22.32 9.50 9.90
CA LYS A 61 -22.05 10.29 11.11
C LYS A 61 -22.20 9.46 12.40
N LEU A 62 -22.96 8.37 12.38
CA LEU A 62 -23.00 7.46 13.53
C LEU A 62 -21.62 6.86 13.80
N ILE A 63 -20.88 6.50 12.75
CA ILE A 63 -19.51 5.97 12.89
C ILE A 63 -18.60 6.99 13.58
N THR A 64 -18.63 8.28 13.18
CA THR A 64 -17.84 9.33 13.86
C THR A 64 -18.24 9.50 15.33
N PHE A 65 -19.53 9.42 15.63
CA PHE A 65 -20.05 9.53 17.00
C PHE A 65 -19.59 8.36 17.89
N GLU A 66 -19.63 7.14 17.36
CA GLU A 66 -19.18 5.94 18.06
C GLU A 66 -17.67 5.95 18.36
N LEU A 67 -16.89 6.63 17.51
CA LEU A 67 -15.47 6.90 17.74
C LEU A 67 -15.22 8.01 18.79
N GLY A 68 -16.27 8.60 19.37
CA GLY A 68 -16.18 9.57 20.46
C GLY A 68 -16.18 11.03 20.01
N GLU A 69 -16.46 11.30 18.73
CA GLU A 69 -16.45 12.66 18.20
C GLU A 69 -17.80 13.36 18.38
N GLU A 70 -17.77 14.68 18.36
CA GLU A 70 -18.99 15.47 18.29
C GLU A 70 -19.53 15.44 16.85
N VAL A 71 -20.78 15.05 16.69
CA VAL A 71 -21.46 14.99 15.40
C VAL A 71 -22.61 15.98 15.38
N SER A 72 -22.68 16.79 14.32
CA SER A 72 -23.79 17.71 14.11
C SER A 72 -24.82 17.11 13.15
N PHE A 73 -26.10 17.31 13.44
CA PHE A 73 -27.23 16.84 12.62
C PHE A 73 -28.41 17.81 12.76
N SER A 74 -29.44 17.59 11.94
CA SER A 74 -30.68 18.36 12.00
C SER A 74 -31.80 17.47 12.48
N VAL A 75 -32.52 17.92 13.52
CA VAL A 75 -33.74 17.25 14.01
C VAL A 75 -34.97 18.08 13.66
N GLN A 76 -36.04 17.43 13.21
CA GLN A 76 -37.31 18.11 12.94
C GLN A 76 -38.10 18.24 14.23
N VAL A 77 -38.40 19.48 14.65
CA VAL A 77 -39.20 19.73 15.86
C VAL A 77 -40.27 20.77 15.55
N GLY A 78 -41.54 20.38 15.69
CA GLY A 78 -42.67 21.24 15.33
C GLY A 78 -42.66 21.66 13.84
N GLY A 79 -42.16 20.79 12.96
CA GLY A 79 -42.05 21.05 11.52
C GLY A 79 -40.91 21.99 11.10
N LYS A 80 -40.02 22.38 12.03
CA LYS A 80 -38.84 23.21 11.74
C LYS A 80 -37.54 22.42 12.01
N PRO A 81 -36.52 22.53 11.14
CA PRO A 81 -35.21 21.95 11.39
C PRO A 81 -34.51 22.69 12.53
N ARG A 82 -33.99 21.93 13.49
CA ARG A 82 -33.18 22.43 14.61
C ARG A 82 -31.80 21.82 14.56
N LYS A 83 -30.78 22.64 14.81
CA LYS A 83 -29.40 22.17 14.87
C LYS A 83 -29.19 21.40 16.17
N ALA A 84 -28.63 20.21 16.04
CA ALA A 84 -28.32 19.34 17.16
C ALA A 84 -26.89 18.83 17.05
N TYR A 85 -26.31 18.52 18.19
CA TYR A 85 -24.98 17.96 18.34
C TYR A 85 -25.07 16.76 19.27
N ALA A 86 -24.31 15.71 18.98
CA ALA A 86 -24.17 14.57 19.86
C ALA A 86 -22.70 14.21 20.04
N GLN A 87 -22.31 13.86 21.26
CA GLN A 87 -20.96 13.40 21.56
C GLN A 87 -21.01 12.34 22.66
N ARG A 88 -20.09 11.38 22.62
CA ARG A 88 -19.87 10.45 23.74
C ARG A 88 -18.82 11.02 24.69
N VAL A 89 -19.21 11.36 25.92
CA VAL A 89 -18.34 11.95 26.94
C VAL A 89 -18.20 10.97 28.11
N ALA A 90 -16.99 10.47 28.35
CA ALA A 90 -16.68 9.52 29.43
C ALA A 90 -17.64 8.31 29.49
N GLY A 91 -18.04 7.80 28.32
CA GLY A 91 -18.96 6.66 28.18
C GLY A 91 -20.46 7.02 28.18
N ALA A 92 -20.83 8.26 28.53
CA ALA A 92 -22.22 8.74 28.45
C ALA A 92 -22.50 9.42 27.10
N VAL A 93 -23.70 9.19 26.55
CA VAL A 93 -24.18 9.90 25.37
C VAL A 93 -24.71 11.27 25.79
N LYS A 94 -24.16 12.34 25.19
CA LYS A 94 -24.65 13.71 25.36
C LYS A 94 -25.24 14.18 24.04
N VAL A 95 -26.47 14.68 24.08
CA VAL A 95 -27.16 15.32 22.94
C VAL A 95 -27.53 16.74 23.34
N VAL A 96 -27.21 17.71 22.49
CA VAL A 96 -27.54 19.12 22.67
C VAL A 96 -28.37 19.56 21.47
N VAL A 97 -29.52 20.17 21.71
CA VAL A 97 -30.38 20.72 20.66
C VAL A 97 -30.62 22.19 20.93
N ASP A 98 -30.31 23.03 19.95
CA ASP A 98 -30.54 24.48 20.01
C ASP A 98 -31.86 24.84 19.32
N PHE A 99 -32.73 25.54 20.05
CA PHE A 99 -34.03 26.02 19.58
C PHE A 99 -34.05 27.49 19.20
N LEU A 100 -32.96 28.20 19.48
CA LEU A 100 -32.73 29.53 18.91
C LEU A 100 -32.69 29.42 17.39
N ALA A 101 -33.28 30.40 16.70
CA ALA A 101 -33.18 30.47 15.25
C ALA A 101 -31.70 30.53 14.88
N SER A 102 -31.22 29.55 14.12
CA SER A 102 -29.92 29.69 13.47
C SER A 102 -30.08 30.83 12.45
N PRO A 103 -29.18 31.83 12.42
CA PRO A 103 -29.17 32.76 11.30
C PRO A 103 -28.90 31.95 10.03
N GLU A 104 -29.77 32.08 9.03
CA GLU A 104 -29.49 31.56 7.69
C GLU A 104 -28.20 32.21 7.18
N PRO A 105 -27.28 31.47 6.52
CA PRO A 105 -26.16 32.10 5.85
C PRO A 105 -26.70 32.76 4.58
N GLU A 106 -26.75 34.10 4.58
CA GLU A 106 -26.91 34.86 3.35
C GLU A 106 -25.76 34.55 2.38
N ARG A 107 -26.13 34.29 1.14
CA ARG A 107 -25.21 34.36 0.00
C ARG A 107 -24.78 35.81 -0.21
N GLY A 108 -23.47 36.05 -0.21
CA GLY A 108 -22.86 37.10 -1.03
C GLY A 108 -21.83 37.98 -0.32
N GLY A 109 -20.65 38.08 -0.93
CA GLY A 109 -19.87 39.32 -0.94
C GLY A 109 -18.58 39.34 -0.12
N GLY A 110 -17.46 39.06 -0.79
CA GLY A 110 -16.34 39.99 -0.95
C GLY A 110 -15.58 40.56 0.27
N GLN A 111 -14.28 40.23 0.30
CA GLN A 111 -13.13 40.93 0.91
C GLN A 111 -13.07 40.93 2.45
N GLU A 112 -11.93 40.70 3.11
CA GLU A 112 -10.63 41.31 2.87
C GLU A 112 -9.47 40.46 3.42
N VAL A 113 -8.32 40.54 2.74
CA VAL A 113 -7.06 39.88 3.09
C VAL A 113 -6.35 40.67 4.19
N ALA A 114 -6.01 40.02 5.30
CA ALA A 114 -5.05 40.55 6.28
C ALA A 114 -3.74 39.77 6.19
N THR A 115 -2.69 40.48 5.77
CA THR A 115 -1.31 40.04 5.64
C THR A 115 -0.66 39.88 7.02
N VAL A 116 -0.04 38.73 7.27
CA VAL A 116 0.92 38.54 8.39
C VAL A 116 2.27 38.17 7.80
N ALA A 117 3.27 38.99 8.11
CA ALA A 117 4.66 38.83 7.68
C ALA A 117 5.36 37.64 8.38
N PRO A 118 6.38 37.02 7.75
CA PRO A 118 6.95 35.75 8.19
C PRO A 118 8.01 35.91 9.30
N PRO A 119 8.16 34.96 10.24
CA PRO A 119 9.33 34.86 11.11
C PRO A 119 10.49 34.12 10.40
N PRO A 120 11.73 34.25 10.91
CA PRO A 120 12.94 34.04 10.13
C PRO A 120 13.32 32.56 9.94
N ALA A 121 14.07 32.32 8.87
CA ALA A 121 14.60 31.03 8.46
C ALA A 121 15.42 30.34 9.56
N ALA A 122 15.05 29.10 9.87
CA ALA A 122 15.85 28.16 10.65
C ALA A 122 16.37 27.02 9.77
N GLN A 123 17.62 26.62 10.01
CA GLN A 123 18.42 25.65 9.28
C GLN A 123 17.84 24.21 9.29
N PRO A 124 18.24 23.33 8.35
CA PRO A 124 17.54 22.07 8.08
C PRO A 124 17.72 21.05 9.22
N ALA A 125 16.58 20.61 9.76
CA ALA A 125 16.49 19.52 10.73
C ALA A 125 16.41 18.15 10.02
N ALA A 126 16.94 17.12 10.69
CA ALA A 126 16.87 15.70 10.31
C ALA A 126 15.43 15.24 9.96
N PRO A 127 15.25 14.21 9.10
CA PRO A 127 13.94 13.86 8.55
C PRO A 127 12.93 13.55 9.66
N ALA A 128 11.90 14.39 9.74
CA ALA A 128 10.80 14.24 10.68
C ALA A 128 9.87 13.12 10.22
N LYS A 129 9.37 12.33 11.18
CA LYS A 129 8.24 11.41 10.96
C LYS A 129 7.05 12.22 10.40
N PRO A 130 6.33 11.73 9.37
CA PRO A 130 5.18 12.45 8.84
C PRO A 130 4.14 12.67 9.93
N LYS A 131 3.80 13.94 10.19
CA LYS A 131 2.63 14.30 11.00
C LYS A 131 1.43 14.30 10.05
N ALA A 132 0.34 13.67 10.47
CA ALA A 132 -0.90 13.61 9.72
C ALA A 132 -1.40 15.03 9.32
N PRO A 133 -1.97 15.22 8.12
CA PRO A 133 -2.55 16.49 7.69
C PRO A 133 -3.66 16.98 8.64
N GLU A 134 -3.82 18.30 8.71
CA GLU A 134 -4.60 19.01 9.72
C GLU A 134 -6.13 18.84 9.67
N GLU A 135 -6.68 17.91 8.87
CA GLU A 135 -8.11 17.55 8.93
C GLU A 135 -8.36 16.17 8.26
N LEU A 136 -7.95 15.08 8.90
CA LEU A 136 -8.49 13.75 8.55
C LEU A 136 -9.96 13.73 8.99
N GLN A 137 -10.89 14.15 8.13
CA GLN A 137 -12.32 14.22 8.50
C GLN A 137 -13.01 12.85 8.49
N ARG A 138 -12.52 11.88 7.71
CA ARG A 138 -13.17 10.57 7.55
C ARG A 138 -12.80 9.61 8.68
N PRO A 139 -13.75 8.81 9.21
CA PRO A 139 -13.48 7.76 10.20
C PRO A 139 -12.36 6.81 9.78
N LEU A 140 -12.40 6.36 8.52
CA LEU A 140 -11.43 5.41 7.99
C LEU A 140 -10.01 5.98 8.00
N ASP A 141 -9.84 7.23 7.60
CA ASP A 141 -8.55 7.90 7.53
C ASP A 141 -7.88 7.99 8.90
N LYS A 142 -8.67 8.13 9.98
CA LYS A 142 -8.17 8.11 11.36
C LYS A 142 -7.67 6.73 11.77
N LEU A 143 -8.40 5.68 11.41
CA LEU A 143 -7.97 4.30 11.66
C LEU A 143 -6.67 3.98 10.90
N LEU A 144 -6.57 4.44 9.65
CA LEU A 144 -5.39 4.28 8.81
C LEU A 144 -4.21 5.11 9.32
N ALA A 145 -4.43 6.33 9.80
CA ALA A 145 -3.39 7.14 10.45
C ALA A 145 -2.86 6.48 11.73
N ALA A 146 -3.76 5.95 12.57
CA ALA A 146 -3.36 5.20 13.76
C ALA A 146 -2.53 3.94 13.40
N LEU A 147 -2.91 3.22 12.34
CA LEU A 147 -2.12 2.09 11.82
C LEU A 147 -0.68 2.54 11.49
N VAL A 148 -0.54 3.63 10.73
CA VAL A 148 0.76 4.17 10.29
C VAL A 148 1.60 4.65 11.47
N GLU A 149 1.00 5.39 12.40
CA GLU A 149 1.67 5.92 13.59
C GLU A 149 2.22 4.81 14.49
N LEU A 150 1.44 3.72 14.64
CA LEU A 150 1.82 2.55 15.43
C LEU A 150 2.80 1.61 14.68
N GLY A 151 3.08 1.87 13.40
CA GLY A 151 3.98 1.05 12.57
C GLY A 151 3.38 -0.32 12.19
N GLY A 152 2.05 -0.41 12.09
CA GLY A 152 1.36 -1.61 11.62
C GLY A 152 1.42 -1.78 10.11
N SER A 153 1.40 -3.02 9.63
CA SER A 153 1.48 -3.34 8.18
C SER A 153 0.12 -3.44 7.50
N ASP A 154 -0.89 -3.92 8.22
CA ASP A 154 -2.23 -4.15 7.67
C ASP A 154 -3.30 -3.74 8.70
N LEU A 155 -4.32 -2.98 8.30
CA LEU A 155 -5.55 -2.77 9.07
C LEU A 155 -6.62 -3.74 8.56
N HIS A 156 -7.29 -4.42 9.48
CA HIS A 156 -8.30 -5.42 9.23
C HIS A 156 -9.64 -4.98 9.84
N LEU A 157 -10.65 -4.80 9.00
CA LEU A 157 -12.02 -4.50 9.40
C LEU A 157 -12.88 -5.72 9.08
N SER A 158 -13.63 -6.23 10.06
CA SER A 158 -14.49 -7.39 9.88
C SER A 158 -15.78 -7.21 10.67
N SER A 159 -16.91 -7.51 10.03
CA SER A 159 -18.22 -7.52 10.67
C SER A 159 -18.21 -8.41 11.93
N GLY A 160 -18.73 -7.88 13.03
CA GLY A 160 -18.76 -8.52 14.36
C GLY A 160 -17.44 -8.46 15.12
N VAL A 161 -16.44 -7.68 14.67
CA VAL A 161 -15.13 -7.57 15.31
C VAL A 161 -14.73 -6.09 15.45
N VAL A 162 -13.98 -5.77 16.51
CA VAL A 162 -13.31 -4.46 16.61
C VAL A 162 -12.22 -4.34 15.53
N PRO A 163 -11.82 -3.13 15.11
CA PRO A 163 -10.70 -2.97 14.20
C PRO A 163 -9.44 -3.65 14.73
N MET A 164 -8.81 -4.46 13.87
CA MET A 164 -7.58 -5.18 14.19
C MET A 164 -6.46 -4.66 13.30
N MET A 165 -5.22 -4.74 13.74
CA MET A 165 -4.05 -4.44 12.93
C MET A 165 -3.03 -5.56 13.01
N ARG A 166 -2.21 -5.70 11.97
CA ARG A 166 -1.00 -6.51 12.00
C ARG A 166 0.18 -5.64 12.44
N LEU A 167 0.75 -5.94 13.60
CA LEU A 167 1.92 -5.25 14.14
C LEU A 167 3.07 -6.26 14.30
N HIS A 168 4.18 -6.03 13.60
CA HIS A 168 5.35 -6.93 13.59
C HIS A 168 5.03 -8.41 13.28
N GLY A 169 3.95 -8.66 12.54
CA GLY A 169 3.49 -10.00 12.16
C GLY A 169 2.30 -10.52 12.98
N ASP A 170 2.07 -9.96 14.16
CA ASP A 170 1.02 -10.41 15.08
C ASP A 170 -0.29 -9.64 14.86
N MET A 171 -1.42 -10.33 15.05
CA MET A 171 -2.75 -9.72 15.00
C MET A 171 -3.12 -9.14 16.36
N VAL A 172 -3.28 -7.82 16.44
CA VAL A 172 -3.61 -7.10 17.67
C VAL A 172 -4.81 -6.19 17.45
N ARG A 173 -5.53 -5.84 18.52
CA ARG A 173 -6.61 -4.83 18.44
C ARG A 173 -5.99 -3.46 18.17
N LEU A 174 -6.66 -2.63 17.37
CA LEU A 174 -6.24 -1.25 17.21
C LEU A 174 -6.49 -0.51 18.54
N PRO A 175 -5.44 0.03 19.21
CA PRO A 175 -5.60 0.70 20.50
C PRO A 175 -6.56 1.88 20.41
N GLY A 176 -7.37 2.07 21.45
CA GLY A 176 -8.32 3.20 21.53
C GLY A 176 -9.64 3.00 20.78
N VAL A 177 -9.79 1.95 19.98
CA VAL A 177 -11.04 1.66 19.24
C VAL A 177 -11.69 0.39 19.75
N ASN A 178 -12.79 0.55 20.50
CA ASN A 178 -13.53 -0.57 21.09
C ASN A 178 -14.86 -0.87 20.39
N LEU A 179 -15.19 -0.13 19.33
CA LEU A 179 -16.39 -0.31 18.54
C LEU A 179 -16.33 -1.64 17.78
N VAL A 180 -17.34 -2.49 17.97
CA VAL A 180 -17.55 -3.69 17.14
C VAL A 180 -18.17 -3.25 15.82
N LEU A 181 -17.49 -3.51 14.71
CA LEU A 181 -17.97 -3.05 13.41
C LEU A 181 -19.10 -3.93 12.88
N THR A 182 -20.11 -3.31 12.28
CA THR A 182 -21.13 -4.00 11.49
C THR A 182 -20.73 -4.03 10.01
N SER A 183 -21.43 -4.85 9.20
CA SER A 183 -21.23 -4.82 7.75
C SER A 183 -21.55 -3.45 7.15
N GLU A 184 -22.52 -2.74 7.71
CA GLU A 184 -22.90 -1.38 7.27
C GLU A 184 -21.78 -0.38 7.55
N HIS A 185 -21.15 -0.42 8.74
CA HIS A 185 -20.01 0.44 9.06
C HIS A 185 -18.88 0.28 8.05
N ILE A 186 -18.54 -0.97 7.72
CA ILE A 186 -17.45 -1.28 6.80
C ILE A 186 -17.79 -0.85 5.38
N LEU A 187 -19.02 -1.10 4.92
CA LEU A 187 -19.47 -0.65 3.60
C LEU A 187 -19.41 0.86 3.45
N LEU A 188 -19.91 1.61 4.44
CA LEU A 188 -19.87 3.07 4.41
C LEU A 188 -18.44 3.59 4.31
N MET A 189 -17.52 3.06 5.14
CA MET A 189 -16.11 3.45 5.09
C MET A 189 -15.46 3.11 3.74
N CYS A 190 -15.72 1.93 3.18
CA CYS A 190 -15.12 1.51 1.92
C CYS A 190 -15.74 2.20 0.69
N ASP A 191 -17.04 2.45 0.66
CA ASP A 191 -17.72 3.11 -0.46
C ASP A 191 -17.24 4.55 -0.65
N GLU A 192 -16.82 5.24 0.42
CA GLU A 192 -16.27 6.60 0.38
C GLU A 192 -14.92 6.70 -0.33
N ILE A 193 -14.17 5.60 -0.42
CA ILE A 193 -12.83 5.56 -1.01
C ILE A 193 -12.76 4.72 -2.27
N ALA A 194 -13.70 3.79 -2.47
CA ALA A 194 -13.71 2.89 -3.61
C ALA A 194 -14.03 3.65 -4.91
N PRO A 195 -13.25 3.46 -5.99
CA PRO A 195 -13.63 3.95 -7.31
C PRO A 195 -14.98 3.40 -7.77
N ALA A 196 -15.68 4.12 -8.66
CA ALA A 196 -17.02 3.75 -9.11
C ALA A 196 -17.10 2.33 -9.71
N LYS A 197 -16.05 1.92 -10.44
CA LYS A 197 -15.91 0.58 -11.00
C LYS A 197 -15.83 -0.50 -9.91
N ASN A 198 -14.98 -0.29 -8.90
CA ASN A 198 -14.81 -1.24 -7.78
C ASN A 198 -16.06 -1.35 -6.92
N ARG A 199 -16.81 -0.27 -6.73
CA ARG A 199 -18.13 -0.32 -6.07
C ARG A 199 -19.12 -1.21 -6.83
N GLN A 200 -19.09 -1.17 -8.16
CA GLN A 200 -19.93 -2.02 -8.99
C GLN A 200 -19.45 -3.48 -8.95
N GLU A 201 -18.15 -3.71 -9.11
CA GLU A 201 -17.52 -5.03 -9.05
C GLU A 201 -17.84 -5.75 -7.74
N PHE A 202 -17.64 -5.09 -6.60
CA PHE A 202 -17.96 -5.66 -5.30
C PHE A 202 -19.43 -6.09 -5.16
N ARG A 203 -20.37 -5.35 -5.78
CA ARG A 203 -21.80 -5.73 -5.76
C ARG A 203 -22.08 -6.97 -6.60
N GLU A 204 -21.30 -7.21 -7.64
CA GLU A 204 -21.46 -8.32 -8.58
C GLU A 204 -20.72 -9.58 -8.13
N THR A 205 -19.47 -9.45 -7.69
CA THR A 205 -18.57 -10.57 -7.39
C THR A 205 -18.42 -10.88 -5.91
N ASN A 206 -18.77 -9.93 -5.03
CA ASN A 206 -18.57 -9.95 -3.58
C ASN A 206 -17.11 -9.75 -3.12
N ASP A 207 -16.22 -9.34 -4.02
CA ASP A 207 -14.83 -8.99 -3.75
C ASP A 207 -14.31 -7.92 -4.71
N THR A 208 -13.39 -7.06 -4.26
CA THR A 208 -12.71 -6.09 -5.13
C THR A 208 -11.38 -5.64 -4.53
N ASP A 209 -10.43 -5.29 -5.38
CA ASP A 209 -9.12 -4.73 -5.02
C ASP A 209 -8.93 -3.34 -5.66
N PHE A 210 -8.45 -2.36 -4.89
CA PHE A 210 -8.07 -1.05 -5.40
C PHE A 210 -7.02 -0.38 -4.51
N ALA A 211 -6.41 0.71 -4.97
CA ALA A 211 -5.52 1.53 -4.16
C ALA A 211 -6.26 2.75 -3.56
N TYR A 212 -5.89 3.12 -2.34
CA TYR A 212 -6.34 4.33 -1.67
C TYR A 212 -5.15 5.11 -1.12
N GLU A 213 -5.11 6.43 -1.33
CA GLU A 213 -4.02 7.29 -0.86
C GLU A 213 -4.57 8.37 0.07
N ILE A 214 -3.89 8.54 1.21
CA ILE A 214 -4.05 9.70 2.08
C ILE A 214 -2.81 10.58 1.87
N PRO A 215 -2.94 11.72 1.17
CA PRO A 215 -1.80 12.59 0.85
C PRO A 215 -0.98 12.97 2.09
N GLY A 216 0.34 12.85 2.00
CA GLY A 216 1.26 13.16 3.09
C GLY A 216 1.32 12.13 4.22
N LEU A 217 0.51 11.06 4.17
CA LEU A 217 0.50 9.99 5.19
C LEU A 217 0.97 8.65 4.64
N ALA A 218 0.15 8.00 3.80
CA ALA A 218 0.35 6.62 3.36
C ALA A 218 -0.54 6.30 2.14
N ARG A 219 -0.04 5.42 1.27
CA ARG A 219 -0.86 4.72 0.28
C ARG A 219 -1.19 3.33 0.80
N PHE A 220 -2.36 2.82 0.45
CA PHE A 220 -2.86 1.54 0.88
C PHE A 220 -3.37 0.73 -0.29
N ARG A 221 -3.06 -0.56 -0.31
CA ARG A 221 -3.82 -1.53 -1.11
C ARG A 221 -5.02 -1.97 -0.29
N VAL A 222 -6.20 -1.82 -0.86
CA VAL A 222 -7.48 -2.15 -0.24
C VAL A 222 -8.05 -3.39 -0.92
N ASN A 223 -8.40 -4.39 -0.13
CA ASN A 223 -9.22 -5.52 -0.57
C ASN A 223 -10.50 -5.52 0.26
N VAL A 224 -11.66 -5.44 -0.40
CA VAL A 224 -12.99 -5.51 0.24
C VAL A 224 -13.65 -6.80 -0.20
N PHE A 225 -14.21 -7.56 0.74
CA PHE A 225 -14.76 -8.89 0.48
C PHE A 225 -15.98 -9.19 1.36
N ARG A 226 -16.70 -10.26 1.05
CA ARG A 226 -17.71 -10.85 1.92
C ARG A 226 -17.29 -12.22 2.41
N ASP A 227 -17.51 -12.48 3.69
CA ASP A 227 -17.34 -13.78 4.32
C ASP A 227 -18.60 -14.21 5.08
N ARG A 228 -18.52 -15.28 5.88
CA ARG A 228 -19.64 -15.79 6.68
C ARG A 228 -20.17 -14.77 7.71
N ARG A 229 -19.37 -13.82 8.17
CA ARG A 229 -19.74 -12.78 9.15
C ARG A 229 -20.30 -11.52 8.49
N GLY A 230 -20.16 -11.40 7.17
CA GLY A 230 -20.64 -10.28 6.38
C GLY A 230 -19.50 -9.60 5.63
N VAL A 231 -19.50 -8.27 5.59
CA VAL A 231 -18.49 -7.50 4.86
C VAL A 231 -17.21 -7.39 5.69
N GLY A 232 -16.07 -7.53 5.01
CA GLY A 232 -14.73 -7.30 5.54
C GLY A 232 -13.89 -6.45 4.59
N ALA A 233 -12.86 -5.82 5.13
CA ALA A 233 -11.89 -5.06 4.36
C ALA A 233 -10.49 -5.18 4.98
N VAL A 234 -9.46 -5.28 4.13
CA VAL A 234 -8.05 -5.26 4.52
C VAL A 234 -7.35 -4.13 3.79
N PHE A 235 -6.64 -3.32 4.56
CA PHE A 235 -5.84 -2.20 4.09
C PHE A 235 -4.37 -2.49 4.37
N ARG A 236 -3.59 -2.80 3.35
CA ARG A 236 -2.16 -3.00 3.47
C ARG A 236 -1.43 -1.70 3.19
N GLN A 237 -0.59 -1.25 4.12
CA GLN A 237 0.26 -0.09 3.89
C GLN A 237 1.24 -0.38 2.75
N ILE A 238 1.31 0.55 1.81
CA ILE A 238 2.28 0.59 0.74
C ILE A 238 3.42 1.54 1.18
N PRO A 239 4.68 1.09 1.28
CA PRO A 239 5.77 1.91 1.78
C PRO A 239 6.05 3.12 0.86
N HIS A 240 6.16 4.31 1.45
CA HIS A 240 6.54 5.54 0.71
C HIS A 240 8.03 5.66 0.48
N ARG A 241 8.85 5.11 1.37
CA ARG A 241 10.30 5.22 1.27
C ARG A 241 10.84 4.18 0.30
N ILE A 242 11.35 4.65 -0.84
CA ILE A 242 12.15 3.84 -1.75
C ILE A 242 13.53 3.63 -1.12
N MET A 243 13.98 2.37 -1.04
CA MET A 243 15.33 2.04 -0.57
C MET A 243 16.34 2.28 -1.67
N THR A 244 17.55 2.69 -1.30
CA THR A 244 18.67 2.78 -2.27
C THR A 244 19.20 1.39 -2.63
N LEU A 245 19.88 1.26 -3.77
CA LEU A 245 20.50 0.00 -4.19
C LEU A 245 21.55 -0.49 -3.15
N GLU A 246 22.24 0.44 -2.51
CA GLU A 246 23.22 0.20 -1.44
C GLU A 246 22.56 -0.36 -0.17
N GLU A 247 21.42 0.22 0.25
CA GLU A 247 20.67 -0.25 1.41
C GLU A 247 20.12 -1.66 1.21
N LEU A 248 19.81 -2.02 -0.05
CA LEU A 248 19.42 -3.38 -0.43
C LEU A 248 20.61 -4.35 -0.53
N GLY A 249 21.86 -3.85 -0.50
CA GLY A 249 23.06 -4.66 -0.66
C GLY A 249 23.25 -5.16 -2.10
N LEU A 250 22.73 -4.45 -3.09
CA LEU A 250 22.92 -4.78 -4.50
C LEU A 250 24.30 -4.29 -4.98
N PRO A 251 25.08 -5.13 -5.69
CA PRO A 251 26.41 -4.76 -6.16
C PRO A 251 26.37 -3.79 -7.36
N ASP A 252 27.49 -3.13 -7.64
CA ASP A 252 27.60 -2.13 -8.72
C ASP A 252 27.26 -2.67 -10.12
N CYS A 253 27.38 -3.99 -10.35
CA CYS A 253 26.96 -4.57 -11.63
C CYS A 253 25.46 -4.36 -11.88
N VAL A 254 24.62 -4.24 -10.84
CA VAL A 254 23.18 -3.94 -10.95
C VAL A 254 22.95 -2.47 -11.28
N LYS A 255 23.77 -1.55 -10.73
CA LYS A 255 23.75 -0.13 -11.13
C LYS A 255 24.08 0.02 -12.62
N ASN A 256 25.05 -0.73 -13.10
CA ASN A 256 25.43 -0.70 -14.52
C ASN A 256 24.27 -1.15 -15.42
N LEU A 257 23.44 -2.11 -14.98
CA LEU A 257 22.23 -2.50 -15.73
C LEU A 257 21.22 -1.34 -15.86
N CYS A 258 21.12 -0.48 -14.84
CA CYS A 258 20.25 0.70 -14.85
C CYS A 258 20.73 1.78 -15.86
N MET A 259 22.01 1.77 -16.20
CA MET A 259 22.62 2.75 -17.10
C MET A 259 22.71 2.27 -18.57
N LEU A 260 22.11 1.13 -18.89
CA LEU A 260 22.06 0.62 -20.26
C LEU A 260 21.10 1.44 -21.13
N SER A 261 21.40 1.63 -22.41
CA SER A 261 20.48 2.30 -23.34
C SER A 261 19.30 1.42 -23.72
N LYS A 262 19.50 0.10 -23.79
CA LYS A 262 18.45 -0.87 -24.15
C LYS A 262 18.70 -2.27 -23.63
N GLY A 263 17.66 -3.08 -23.66
CA GLY A 263 17.67 -4.51 -23.37
C GLY A 263 16.71 -4.90 -22.25
N LEU A 264 16.71 -6.19 -21.89
CA LEU A 264 15.79 -6.77 -20.92
C LEU A 264 16.51 -7.08 -19.61
N VAL A 265 16.03 -6.52 -18.51
CA VAL A 265 16.53 -6.78 -17.15
C VAL A 265 15.40 -7.35 -16.30
N LEU A 266 15.63 -8.50 -15.68
CA LEU A 266 14.61 -9.25 -14.96
C LEU A 266 14.93 -9.33 -13.47
N VAL A 267 13.95 -9.00 -12.64
CA VAL A 267 14.01 -9.25 -11.19
C VAL A 267 13.05 -10.37 -10.86
N THR A 268 13.57 -11.49 -10.35
CA THR A 268 12.79 -12.72 -10.17
C THR A 268 12.84 -13.24 -8.74
N GLY A 269 11.87 -14.07 -8.40
CA GLY A 269 11.75 -14.69 -7.07
C GLY A 269 10.29 -14.90 -6.67
N PRO A 270 10.03 -15.64 -5.59
CA PRO A 270 8.67 -15.92 -5.15
C PRO A 270 7.94 -14.64 -4.69
N THR A 271 6.64 -14.74 -4.45
CA THR A 271 5.86 -13.67 -3.81
C THR A 271 6.48 -13.28 -2.48
N GLY A 272 6.60 -11.98 -2.22
CA GLY A 272 7.19 -11.46 -0.99
C GLY A 272 8.72 -11.56 -0.91
N SER A 273 9.43 -11.83 -2.01
CA SER A 273 10.90 -11.81 -2.04
C SER A 273 11.52 -10.42 -2.17
N GLY A 274 10.71 -9.35 -2.28
CA GLY A 274 11.17 -7.96 -2.41
C GLY A 274 11.40 -7.48 -3.85
N LYS A 275 10.84 -8.14 -4.87
CA LYS A 275 11.04 -7.78 -6.28
C LYS A 275 10.67 -6.32 -6.57
N SER A 276 9.49 -5.90 -6.13
CA SER A 276 9.01 -4.53 -6.31
C SER A 276 9.92 -3.51 -5.61
N THR A 277 10.48 -3.86 -4.43
CA THR A 277 11.44 -3.01 -3.72
C THR A 277 12.75 -2.85 -4.50
N THR A 278 13.28 -3.95 -5.06
CA THR A 278 14.46 -3.90 -5.93
C THR A 278 14.21 -3.07 -7.17
N LEU A 279 13.09 -3.29 -7.86
CA LEU A 279 12.75 -2.52 -9.06
C LEU A 279 12.51 -1.04 -8.76
N ALA A 280 11.85 -0.69 -7.66
CA ALA A 280 11.69 0.68 -7.23
C ALA A 280 13.06 1.34 -6.98
N ALA A 281 13.98 0.66 -6.29
CA ALA A 281 15.34 1.16 -6.09
C ALA A 281 16.09 1.38 -7.41
N MET A 282 15.91 0.49 -8.39
CA MET A 282 16.51 0.62 -9.72
C MET A 282 15.92 1.79 -10.50
N VAL A 283 14.59 1.93 -10.54
CA VAL A 283 13.90 3.05 -11.21
C VAL A 283 14.26 4.38 -10.56
N ASP A 284 14.35 4.42 -9.23
CA ASP A 284 14.74 5.64 -8.53
C ASP A 284 16.20 6.02 -8.79
N TYR A 285 17.10 5.04 -8.84
CA TYR A 285 18.48 5.27 -9.26
C TYR A 285 18.57 5.83 -10.69
N ILE A 286 17.77 5.33 -11.63
CA ILE A 286 17.68 5.86 -12.99
C ILE A 286 17.20 7.31 -12.96
N ASN A 287 16.12 7.58 -12.22
CA ASN A 287 15.52 8.90 -12.07
C ASN A 287 16.48 9.95 -11.48
N GLU A 288 17.45 9.54 -10.67
CA GLU A 288 18.50 10.40 -10.12
C GLU A 288 19.69 10.63 -11.07
N ASN A 289 19.93 9.71 -12.01
CA ASN A 289 21.18 9.66 -12.77
C ASN A 289 21.00 9.89 -14.28
N ARG A 290 19.77 9.81 -14.81
CA ARG A 290 19.45 9.94 -16.24
C ARG A 290 18.44 11.06 -16.51
N GLN A 291 18.11 11.29 -17.77
CA GLN A 291 17.15 12.31 -18.23
C GLN A 291 16.24 11.68 -19.28
N ASP A 292 15.47 10.71 -18.83
CA ASP A 292 14.72 9.78 -19.68
C ASP A 292 13.21 9.86 -19.37
N HIS A 293 12.40 9.31 -20.25
CA HIS A 293 10.99 9.03 -20.01
C HIS A 293 10.80 7.56 -19.57
N ILE A 294 10.29 7.38 -18.34
CA ILE A 294 10.03 6.09 -17.72
C ILE A 294 8.52 5.85 -17.64
N ILE A 295 8.06 4.75 -18.21
CA ILE A 295 6.67 4.30 -18.06
C ILE A 295 6.63 3.02 -17.23
N THR A 296 5.89 3.01 -16.12
CA THR A 296 5.64 1.80 -15.34
C THR A 296 4.21 1.29 -15.55
N ILE A 297 4.05 -0.02 -15.62
CA ILE A 297 2.77 -0.70 -15.74
C ILE A 297 2.69 -1.72 -14.60
N GLU A 298 1.79 -1.52 -13.64
CA GLU A 298 1.79 -2.23 -12.35
C GLU A 298 0.37 -2.65 -11.94
N ASP A 299 0.23 -3.64 -11.05
CA ASP A 299 -1.06 -4.16 -10.59
C ASP A 299 -0.99 -4.64 -9.11
N PRO A 300 -1.28 -3.76 -8.13
CA PRO A 300 -1.40 -2.30 -8.24
C PRO A 300 -0.02 -1.62 -8.25
N ILE A 301 0.02 -0.28 -8.31
CA ILE A 301 1.28 0.47 -8.12
C ILE A 301 1.75 0.32 -6.67
N GLU A 302 2.96 -0.20 -6.48
CA GLU A 302 3.55 -0.52 -5.16
C GLU A 302 4.50 0.58 -4.64
N PHE A 303 5.08 1.40 -5.51
CA PHE A 303 5.91 2.52 -5.09
C PHE A 303 5.59 3.71 -5.98
N VAL A 304 5.35 4.88 -5.37
CA VAL A 304 5.14 6.11 -6.13
C VAL A 304 6.48 6.81 -6.34
N HIS A 305 6.83 7.07 -7.59
CA HIS A 305 8.05 7.76 -7.96
C HIS A 305 7.75 9.21 -8.30
N GLU A 306 8.35 10.14 -7.55
CA GLU A 306 8.34 11.55 -7.92
C GLU A 306 9.31 11.81 -9.08
N ASN A 307 8.99 12.76 -9.95
CA ASN A 307 9.90 13.18 -11.01
C ASN A 307 11.13 13.87 -10.37
N LYS A 308 12.33 13.32 -10.63
CA LYS A 308 13.60 13.96 -10.27
C LYS A 308 14.21 14.54 -11.54
N ARG A 309 15.01 13.75 -12.25
CA ARG A 309 15.59 14.14 -13.55
C ARG A 309 14.91 13.46 -14.73
N CYS A 310 14.17 12.39 -14.48
CA CYS A 310 13.34 11.71 -15.47
C CYS A 310 11.87 12.17 -15.37
N LEU A 311 11.14 12.01 -16.47
CA LEU A 311 9.67 12.03 -16.46
C LEU A 311 9.21 10.60 -16.15
N ILE A 312 8.35 10.43 -15.14
CA ILE A 312 7.81 9.12 -14.76
C ILE A 312 6.29 9.12 -14.89
N ASN A 313 5.76 8.17 -15.66
CA ASN A 313 4.33 7.92 -15.79
C ASN A 313 3.99 6.50 -15.33
N GLN A 314 3.25 6.39 -14.22
CA GLN A 314 2.87 5.10 -13.65
C GLN A 314 1.42 4.74 -13.99
N ARG A 315 1.21 3.56 -14.54
CA ARG A 315 -0.10 3.07 -14.98
C ARG A 315 -0.48 1.84 -14.16
N GLU A 316 -1.57 1.98 -13.41
CA GLU A 316 -2.16 0.87 -12.68
C GLU A 316 -3.12 0.09 -13.60
N VAL A 317 -2.94 -1.22 -13.69
CA VAL A 317 -3.84 -2.11 -14.43
C VAL A 317 -5.20 -2.15 -13.72
N PHE A 318 -6.27 -2.30 -14.51
CA PHE A 318 -7.68 -2.22 -14.12
C PHE A 318 -8.18 -0.85 -13.64
N SER A 319 -7.28 0.09 -13.32
CA SER A 319 -7.60 1.48 -12.97
C SER A 319 -7.29 2.46 -14.11
N HIS A 320 -6.03 2.56 -14.55
CA HIS A 320 -5.58 3.46 -15.63
C HIS A 320 -5.57 2.80 -17.01
N THR A 321 -5.63 1.47 -17.06
CA THR A 321 -5.59 0.66 -18.29
C THR A 321 -6.28 -0.68 -18.08
N GLU A 322 -6.75 -1.34 -19.13
CA GLU A 322 -7.51 -2.60 -19.00
C GLU A 322 -6.64 -3.83 -18.72
N SER A 323 -5.40 -3.85 -19.22
CA SER A 323 -4.49 -4.99 -19.11
C SER A 323 -3.04 -4.57 -19.32
N PHE A 324 -2.10 -5.40 -18.86
CA PHE A 324 -0.66 -5.25 -19.13
C PHE A 324 -0.39 -5.14 -20.63
N LYS A 325 -0.94 -6.05 -21.44
CA LYS A 325 -0.80 -6.04 -22.90
C LYS A 325 -1.23 -4.71 -23.52
N LYS A 326 -2.42 -4.21 -23.17
CA LYS A 326 -2.95 -2.96 -23.75
C LYS A 326 -2.08 -1.77 -23.35
N ALA A 327 -1.68 -1.72 -22.08
CA ALA A 327 -0.81 -0.68 -21.55
C ALA A 327 0.57 -0.68 -22.23
N LEU A 328 1.19 -1.86 -22.37
CA LEU A 328 2.52 -1.99 -22.95
C LEU A 328 2.53 -1.60 -24.43
N ARG A 329 1.51 -1.98 -25.20
CA ARG A 329 1.37 -1.51 -26.59
C ARG A 329 1.13 -0.01 -26.72
N ALA A 330 0.41 0.57 -25.76
CA ALA A 330 0.17 2.01 -25.74
C ALA A 330 1.46 2.77 -25.38
N ALA A 331 2.20 2.27 -24.38
CA ALA A 331 3.48 2.83 -23.95
C ALA A 331 4.47 3.00 -25.11
N LEU A 332 4.54 2.06 -26.07
CA LEU A 332 5.43 2.20 -27.24
C LEU A 332 5.13 3.40 -28.17
N ARG A 333 3.98 4.07 -28.00
CA ARG A 333 3.62 5.31 -28.71
C ARG A 333 3.62 6.53 -27.80
N GLU A 334 4.04 6.37 -26.56
CA GLU A 334 4.13 7.42 -25.54
C GLU A 334 5.57 7.96 -25.44
N ASP A 335 6.44 7.64 -26.41
CA ASP A 335 7.87 8.03 -26.45
C ASP A 335 8.67 7.68 -25.18
N PRO A 336 8.62 6.43 -24.66
CA PRO A 336 9.41 6.03 -23.51
C PRO A 336 10.84 5.70 -23.93
N ASP A 337 11.79 5.96 -23.03
CA ASP A 337 13.13 5.35 -23.11
C ASP A 337 13.15 4.02 -22.34
N ILE A 338 12.39 3.96 -21.24
CA ILE A 338 12.40 2.89 -20.26
C ILE A 338 10.98 2.43 -19.96
N VAL A 339 10.76 1.12 -19.96
CA VAL A 339 9.45 0.53 -19.61
C VAL A 339 9.61 -0.49 -18.49
N LEU A 340 8.84 -0.33 -17.41
CA LEU A 340 8.72 -1.33 -16.35
C LEU A 340 7.41 -2.08 -16.51
N VAL A 341 7.49 -3.40 -16.62
CA VAL A 341 6.35 -4.32 -16.63
C VAL A 341 6.30 -5.07 -15.31
N GLY A 342 5.34 -4.70 -14.45
CA GLY A 342 5.24 -5.16 -13.07
C GLY A 342 5.24 -6.68 -12.95
N GLU A 343 4.56 -7.39 -13.85
CA GLU A 343 4.63 -8.83 -13.95
C GLU A 343 4.41 -9.34 -15.39
N MET A 344 5.23 -10.29 -15.82
CA MET A 344 5.09 -10.92 -17.13
C MET A 344 4.51 -12.33 -17.01
N ARG A 345 3.19 -12.42 -16.81
CA ARG A 345 2.47 -13.70 -16.65
C ARG A 345 2.12 -14.36 -17.97
N ASP A 346 1.60 -13.57 -18.91
CA ASP A 346 1.04 -14.07 -20.16
C ASP A 346 2.04 -13.97 -21.32
N LEU A 347 1.85 -14.87 -22.28
CA LEU A 347 2.71 -15.01 -23.46
C LEU A 347 2.85 -13.73 -24.27
N GLU A 348 1.75 -12.98 -24.41
CA GLU A 348 1.72 -11.80 -25.24
C GLU A 348 2.49 -10.66 -24.58
N THR A 349 2.35 -10.48 -23.27
CA THR A 349 3.13 -9.52 -22.49
C THR A 349 4.63 -9.84 -22.55
N VAL A 350 5.02 -11.11 -22.38
CA VAL A 350 6.43 -11.54 -22.51
C VAL A 350 6.97 -11.26 -23.91
N ALA A 351 6.21 -11.60 -24.96
CA ALA A 351 6.63 -11.37 -26.34
C ALA A 351 6.85 -9.89 -26.63
N ILE A 352 5.91 -9.03 -26.24
CA ILE A 352 6.00 -7.58 -26.46
C ILE A 352 7.19 -7.01 -25.66
N ALA A 353 7.44 -7.47 -24.43
CA ALA A 353 8.57 -7.01 -23.63
C ALA A 353 9.93 -7.35 -24.28
N ILE A 354 10.08 -8.57 -24.82
CA ILE A 354 11.29 -8.98 -25.55
C ILE A 354 11.46 -8.15 -26.82
N GLU A 355 10.41 -7.99 -27.62
CA GLU A 355 10.44 -7.15 -28.84
C GLU A 355 10.78 -5.69 -28.53
N THR A 356 10.21 -5.14 -27.45
CA THR A 356 10.47 -3.77 -26.98
C THR A 356 11.94 -3.59 -26.58
N ALA A 357 12.50 -4.57 -25.86
CA ALA A 357 13.90 -4.59 -25.46
C ALA A 357 14.87 -4.71 -26.65
N GLU A 358 14.47 -5.46 -27.69
CA GLU A 358 15.24 -5.62 -28.92
C GLU A 358 15.26 -4.31 -29.74
N THR A 359 14.10 -3.67 -29.85
CA THR A 359 13.82 -2.50 -30.70
C THR A 359 14.35 -1.16 -30.19
N GLY A 360 14.98 -1.11 -29.01
CA GLY A 360 15.72 0.09 -28.58
C GLY A 360 15.48 0.56 -27.16
N HIS A 361 14.58 -0.07 -26.42
CA HIS A 361 14.18 0.38 -25.08
C HIS A 361 14.87 -0.45 -24.00
N LEU A 362 15.05 0.14 -22.81
CA LEU A 362 15.40 -0.62 -21.62
C LEU A 362 14.12 -1.08 -20.94
N VAL A 363 13.95 -2.40 -20.82
CA VAL A 363 12.76 -3.02 -20.25
C VAL A 363 13.11 -3.70 -18.93
N PHE A 364 12.38 -3.35 -17.88
CA PHE A 364 12.40 -4.05 -16.61
C PHE A 364 11.17 -4.94 -16.48
N GLY A 365 11.34 -6.15 -15.95
CA GLY A 365 10.23 -7.07 -15.75
C GLY A 365 10.40 -7.97 -14.54
N THR A 366 9.29 -8.54 -14.06
CA THR A 366 9.34 -9.59 -13.03
C THR A 366 8.76 -10.92 -13.48
N LEU A 367 9.33 -12.00 -12.92
CA LEU A 367 8.80 -13.37 -12.96
C LEU A 367 8.92 -14.01 -11.57
N HIS A 368 8.21 -15.12 -11.35
CA HIS A 368 8.24 -15.86 -10.08
C HIS A 368 9.23 -17.02 -10.02
N THR A 369 10.13 -17.12 -11.00
CA THR A 369 11.22 -18.10 -11.04
C THR A 369 12.24 -17.82 -9.93
N THR A 370 12.92 -18.86 -9.47
CA THR A 370 13.80 -18.79 -8.28
C THR A 370 15.28 -18.75 -8.63
N THR A 371 15.66 -19.00 -9.89
CA THR A 371 17.04 -18.94 -10.38
C THR A 371 17.11 -18.22 -11.72
N ALA A 372 18.30 -17.73 -12.07
CA ALA A 372 18.53 -17.08 -13.34
C ALA A 372 18.33 -18.05 -14.53
N VAL A 373 18.80 -19.29 -14.40
CA VAL A 373 18.64 -20.33 -15.44
C VAL A 373 17.17 -20.68 -15.65
N SER A 374 16.43 -20.97 -14.58
CA SER A 374 14.99 -21.27 -14.67
C SER A 374 14.18 -20.11 -15.21
N THR A 375 14.65 -18.86 -15.04
CA THR A 375 14.03 -17.68 -15.65
C THR A 375 14.13 -17.72 -17.17
N VAL A 376 15.31 -18.02 -17.70
CA VAL A 376 15.53 -18.14 -19.15
C VAL A 376 14.67 -19.27 -19.73
N ASP A 377 14.73 -20.45 -19.12
CA ASP A 377 13.96 -21.62 -19.58
C ASP A 377 12.45 -21.32 -19.52
N ARG A 378 11.96 -20.75 -18.42
CA ARG A 378 10.54 -20.39 -18.26
C ARG A 378 10.06 -19.41 -19.31
N ILE A 379 10.86 -18.41 -19.70
CA ILE A 379 10.46 -17.47 -20.76
C ILE A 379 10.23 -18.22 -22.07
N ILE A 380 11.14 -19.13 -22.43
CA ILE A 380 11.09 -19.87 -23.70
C ILE A 380 9.96 -20.91 -23.68
N ASP A 381 9.87 -21.71 -22.61
CA ASP A 381 8.99 -22.88 -22.52
C ASP A 381 7.50 -22.54 -22.49
N GLN A 382 7.14 -21.29 -22.22
CA GLN A 382 5.76 -20.85 -22.31
C GLN A 382 5.27 -20.86 -23.77
N PHE A 383 6.15 -20.62 -24.73
CA PHE A 383 5.78 -20.48 -26.13
C PHE A 383 5.56 -21.85 -26.81
N PRO A 384 4.63 -21.93 -27.77
CA PRO A 384 4.49 -23.08 -28.65
C PRO A 384 5.81 -23.47 -29.33
N ALA A 385 6.04 -24.76 -29.54
CA ALA A 385 7.32 -25.32 -30.02
C ALA A 385 7.82 -24.68 -31.33
N ASP A 386 6.91 -24.31 -32.23
CA ASP A 386 7.21 -23.63 -33.50
C ASP A 386 7.74 -22.20 -33.33
N ARG A 387 7.56 -21.58 -32.15
CA ARG A 387 8.01 -20.22 -31.84
C ARG A 387 9.19 -20.17 -30.86
N GLN A 388 9.51 -21.28 -30.20
CA GLN A 388 10.54 -21.31 -29.15
C GLN A 388 11.92 -20.93 -29.68
N GLU A 389 12.30 -21.38 -30.88
CA GLU A 389 13.59 -21.03 -31.49
C GLU A 389 13.70 -19.52 -31.74
N GLN A 390 12.65 -18.90 -32.30
CA GLN A 390 12.61 -17.46 -32.53
C GLN A 390 12.74 -16.68 -31.20
N ILE A 391 11.96 -17.05 -30.19
CA ILE A 391 11.99 -16.38 -28.87
C ILE A 391 13.35 -16.56 -28.19
N ARG A 392 13.96 -17.73 -28.31
CA ARG A 392 15.30 -18.01 -27.80
C ARG A 392 16.34 -17.08 -28.42
N MET A 393 16.27 -16.85 -29.73
CA MET A 393 17.17 -15.93 -30.43
C MET A 393 16.96 -14.48 -29.97
N MET A 394 15.72 -14.01 -29.94
CA MET A 394 15.39 -12.65 -29.48
C MET A 394 15.79 -12.44 -28.01
N LEU A 395 15.57 -13.43 -27.14
CA LEU A 395 15.96 -13.38 -25.73
C LEU A 395 17.48 -13.33 -25.57
N ALA A 396 18.23 -14.11 -26.36
CA ALA A 396 19.69 -14.11 -26.30
C ALA A 396 20.30 -12.74 -26.60
N ASP A 397 19.68 -11.97 -27.50
CA ASP A 397 20.18 -10.65 -27.91
C ASP A 397 19.69 -9.52 -27.00
N SER A 398 18.46 -9.64 -26.47
CA SER A 398 17.83 -8.64 -25.61
C SER A 398 18.22 -8.76 -24.14
N LEU A 399 18.40 -9.96 -23.58
CA LEU A 399 18.66 -10.16 -22.14
C LEU A 399 19.98 -9.54 -21.68
N LYS A 400 19.92 -8.65 -20.68
CA LYS A 400 21.08 -7.95 -20.09
C LYS A 400 21.38 -8.37 -18.67
N GLY A 401 20.38 -8.82 -17.92
CA GLY A 401 20.62 -9.40 -16.61
C GLY A 401 19.39 -10.03 -15.97
N VAL A 402 19.63 -10.97 -15.07
CA VAL A 402 18.62 -11.56 -14.20
C VAL A 402 19.11 -11.47 -12.76
N ILE A 403 18.30 -10.85 -11.90
CA ILE A 403 18.50 -10.75 -10.46
C ILE A 403 17.43 -11.63 -9.80
N ALA A 404 17.77 -12.88 -9.47
CA ALA A 404 16.89 -13.76 -8.72
C ALA A 404 17.11 -13.55 -7.22
N GLN A 405 16.04 -13.33 -6.46
CA GLN A 405 16.13 -12.95 -5.05
C GLN A 405 15.19 -13.72 -4.13
N ILE A 406 15.64 -13.91 -2.90
CA ILE A 406 14.86 -14.50 -1.80
C ILE A 406 15.15 -13.75 -0.49
N LEU A 407 14.17 -13.66 0.41
CA LEU A 407 14.36 -13.06 1.73
C LEU A 407 14.65 -14.12 2.80
N LEU A 408 15.62 -13.80 3.67
CA LEU A 408 16.03 -14.57 4.83
C LEU A 408 15.79 -13.76 6.10
N LYS A 409 15.50 -14.45 7.20
CA LYS A 409 15.49 -13.83 8.53
C LYS A 409 16.91 -13.44 8.94
N ARG A 410 17.09 -12.20 9.39
CA ARG A 410 18.38 -11.70 9.89
C ARG A 410 18.55 -12.08 11.38
N LYS A 411 19.78 -12.39 11.80
CA LYS A 411 20.13 -12.45 13.22
C LYS A 411 19.85 -11.10 13.88
N GLY A 412 19.13 -11.09 15.00
CA GLY A 412 18.75 -9.86 15.70
C GLY A 412 17.50 -9.14 15.15
N GLY A 413 16.77 -9.77 14.23
CA GLY A 413 15.48 -9.27 13.74
C GLY A 413 15.54 -8.60 12.36
N GLY A 414 14.40 -8.53 11.69
CA GLY A 414 14.29 -8.05 10.31
C GLY A 414 14.62 -9.12 9.26
N ARG A 415 14.81 -8.67 8.02
CA ARG A 415 15.06 -9.54 6.85
C ARG A 415 16.22 -9.00 6.01
N VAL A 416 16.90 -9.88 5.30
CA VAL A 416 17.94 -9.56 4.30
C VAL A 416 17.68 -10.36 3.04
N ALA A 417 17.97 -9.80 1.87
CA ALA A 417 17.88 -10.53 0.61
C ALA A 417 19.18 -11.29 0.31
N ALA A 418 19.04 -12.52 -0.19
CA ALA A 418 20.09 -13.18 -0.95
C ALA A 418 19.77 -13.06 -2.44
N TYR A 419 20.83 -12.98 -3.23
CA TYR A 419 20.77 -12.67 -4.66
C TYR A 419 21.57 -13.69 -5.45
N GLU A 420 21.01 -14.13 -6.56
CA GLU A 420 21.70 -14.74 -7.68
C GLU A 420 21.66 -13.75 -8.85
N ILE A 421 22.82 -13.46 -9.44
CA ILE A 421 22.96 -12.39 -10.44
C ILE A 421 23.64 -12.96 -11.67
N LEU A 422 22.89 -13.03 -12.77
CA LEU A 422 23.36 -13.38 -14.11
C LEU A 422 23.43 -12.10 -14.95
N LEU A 423 24.53 -11.92 -15.68
CA LEU A 423 24.69 -10.82 -16.65
C LEU A 423 24.67 -11.36 -18.08
N GLY A 424 24.02 -10.62 -18.99
CA GLY A 424 23.88 -10.95 -20.41
C GLY A 424 25.16 -10.69 -21.19
N THR A 425 26.19 -11.51 -20.94
CA THR A 425 27.45 -11.47 -21.69
C THR A 425 27.33 -12.23 -23.02
N PRO A 426 28.24 -12.00 -24.00
CA PRO A 426 28.24 -12.78 -25.25
C PRO A 426 28.28 -14.29 -25.04
N ALA A 427 28.98 -14.77 -24.01
CA ALA A 427 29.02 -16.19 -23.66
C ALA A 427 27.64 -16.71 -23.21
N VAL A 428 26.94 -15.94 -22.36
CA VAL A 428 25.58 -16.28 -21.91
C VAL A 428 24.60 -16.25 -23.09
N SER A 429 24.64 -15.20 -23.92
CA SER A 429 23.83 -15.10 -25.13
C SER A 429 24.04 -16.32 -26.05
N ASN A 430 25.28 -16.73 -26.29
CA ASN A 430 25.58 -17.91 -27.11
C ASN A 430 24.96 -19.20 -26.52
N LEU A 431 25.11 -19.41 -25.20
CA LEU A 431 24.49 -20.57 -24.54
C LEU A 431 22.97 -20.57 -24.65
N ILE A 432 22.33 -19.40 -24.58
CA ILE A 432 20.88 -19.27 -24.78
C ILE A 432 20.52 -19.66 -26.21
N ARG A 433 21.20 -19.12 -27.24
CA ARG A 433 20.95 -19.45 -28.65
C ARG A 433 21.09 -20.94 -28.95
N GLU A 434 22.12 -21.58 -28.38
CA GLU A 434 22.37 -23.01 -28.57
C GLU A 434 21.49 -23.93 -27.71
N GLY A 435 20.64 -23.37 -26.84
CA GLY A 435 19.80 -24.16 -25.92
C GLY A 435 20.59 -24.88 -24.83
N LYS A 436 21.80 -24.39 -24.50
CA LYS A 436 22.70 -24.97 -23.50
C LYS A 436 22.62 -24.22 -22.16
N THR A 437 21.41 -23.85 -21.74
CA THR A 437 21.16 -23.05 -20.52
C THR A 437 21.69 -23.72 -19.25
N PHE A 438 21.74 -25.06 -19.22
CA PHE A 438 22.35 -25.84 -18.14
C PHE A 438 23.85 -25.56 -17.88
N GLN A 439 24.57 -24.94 -18.83
CA GLN A 439 25.98 -24.56 -18.67
C GLN A 439 26.18 -23.15 -18.09
N ILE A 440 25.11 -22.34 -18.01
CA ILE A 440 25.17 -20.97 -17.47
C ILE A 440 25.73 -20.89 -16.04
N PRO A 441 25.42 -21.82 -15.11
CA PRO A 441 26.00 -21.77 -13.76
C PRO A 441 27.54 -21.79 -13.76
N SER A 442 28.16 -22.57 -14.64
CA SER A 442 29.62 -22.61 -14.80
C SER A 442 30.19 -21.29 -15.32
N ILE A 443 29.47 -20.62 -16.24
CA ILE A 443 29.83 -19.27 -16.70
C ILE A 443 29.74 -18.28 -15.54
N MET A 444 28.68 -18.32 -14.73
CA MET A 444 28.52 -17.45 -13.56
C MET A 444 29.65 -17.64 -12.54
N GLN A 445 30.07 -18.88 -12.29
CA GLN A 445 31.18 -19.19 -11.39
C GLN A 445 32.52 -18.63 -11.87
N THR A 446 32.77 -18.66 -13.18
CA THR A 446 34.02 -18.19 -13.78
C THR A 446 34.06 -16.67 -13.98
N HIS A 447 32.89 -16.02 -14.06
CA HIS A 447 32.76 -14.57 -14.30
C HIS A 447 32.38 -13.76 -13.05
N LYS A 448 32.69 -14.27 -11.84
CA LYS A 448 32.44 -13.57 -10.57
C LYS A 448 33.01 -12.15 -10.52
N ARG A 449 34.15 -11.91 -11.20
CA ARG A 449 34.79 -10.57 -11.29
C ARG A 449 33.91 -9.52 -11.99
N LEU A 450 32.97 -9.94 -12.84
CA LEU A 450 31.98 -9.03 -13.46
C LEU A 450 30.80 -8.72 -12.52
N GLY A 451 30.77 -9.30 -11.32
CA GLY A 451 29.67 -9.18 -10.38
C GLY A 451 28.60 -10.26 -10.51
N MET A 452 28.81 -11.28 -11.36
CA MET A 452 27.95 -12.46 -11.37
C MET A 452 28.10 -13.23 -10.05
N ARG A 453 27.01 -13.81 -9.56
CA ARG A 453 27.04 -14.66 -8.37
C ARG A 453 25.96 -15.72 -8.41
N LEU A 454 26.29 -16.92 -7.93
CA LEU A 454 25.28 -17.95 -7.63
C LEU A 454 24.59 -17.64 -6.30
N LEU A 455 23.36 -18.14 -6.12
CA LEU A 455 22.63 -17.97 -4.86
C LEU A 455 23.40 -18.52 -3.66
N ASN A 456 23.94 -19.73 -3.78
CA ASN A 456 24.71 -20.39 -2.71
C ASN A 456 25.98 -19.64 -2.33
N ASP A 457 26.61 -18.94 -3.27
CA ASP A 457 27.75 -18.07 -2.95
C ASP A 457 27.34 -16.92 -2.03
N HIS A 458 26.17 -16.30 -2.29
CA HIS A 458 25.65 -15.23 -1.42
C HIS A 458 25.19 -15.75 -0.07
N LEU A 459 24.49 -16.88 -0.04
CA LEU A 459 24.07 -17.51 1.20
C LEU A 459 25.27 -17.82 2.10
N ALA A 460 26.36 -18.35 1.52
CA ALA A 460 27.58 -18.63 2.26
C ALA A 460 28.22 -17.36 2.83
N GLU A 461 28.23 -16.26 2.08
CA GLU A 461 28.72 -14.95 2.54
C GLU A 461 27.88 -14.39 3.70
N LEU A 462 26.55 -14.44 3.61
CA LEU A 462 25.64 -13.98 4.67
C LEU A 462 25.78 -14.78 5.97
N VAL A 463 26.05 -16.09 5.87
CA VAL A 463 26.32 -16.94 7.04
C VAL A 463 27.68 -16.62 7.63
N ARG A 464 28.73 -16.51 6.81
CA ARG A 464 30.10 -16.21 7.28
C ARG A 464 30.23 -14.83 7.93
N SER A 465 29.50 -13.84 7.40
CA SER A 465 29.43 -12.49 7.99
C SER A 465 28.56 -12.41 9.24
N GLY A 466 27.94 -13.52 9.66
CA GLY A 466 27.09 -13.57 10.85
C GLY A 466 25.74 -12.87 10.69
N VAL A 467 25.34 -12.49 9.47
CA VAL A 467 24.08 -11.80 9.20
C VAL A 467 22.89 -12.75 9.30
N VAL A 468 23.07 -14.01 8.89
CA VAL A 468 22.01 -15.04 8.84
C VAL A 468 22.46 -16.33 9.56
N GLU A 469 21.52 -17.04 10.19
CA GLU A 469 21.80 -18.36 10.77
C GLU A 469 21.99 -19.43 9.69
N LEU A 470 22.87 -20.41 9.93
CA LEU A 470 23.13 -21.50 8.99
C LEU A 470 21.84 -22.24 8.60
N GLU A 471 20.99 -22.55 9.58
CA GLU A 471 19.74 -23.27 9.35
C GLU A 471 18.77 -22.48 8.44
N GLU A 472 18.70 -21.16 8.61
CA GLU A 472 17.89 -20.30 7.73
C GLU A 472 18.44 -20.29 6.30
N ALA A 473 19.76 -20.21 6.12
CA ALA A 473 20.38 -20.29 4.80
C ALA A 473 20.18 -21.65 4.13
N LEU A 474 20.31 -22.75 4.88
CA LEU A 474 20.06 -24.11 4.38
C LEU A 474 18.59 -24.34 4.01
N ALA A 475 17.65 -23.76 4.74
CA ALA A 475 16.22 -23.84 4.42
C ALA A 475 15.88 -23.14 3.10
N LYS A 476 16.69 -22.16 2.69
CA LYS A 476 16.49 -21.32 1.50
C LYS A 476 17.34 -21.74 0.30
N SER A 477 18.32 -22.61 0.50
CA SER A 477 19.18 -23.13 -0.56
C SER A 477 18.52 -24.29 -1.32
N GLN A 478 18.63 -24.28 -2.65
CA GLN A 478 18.20 -25.39 -3.50
C GLN A 478 19.19 -26.57 -3.47
N ASP A 479 20.47 -26.27 -3.30
CA ASP A 479 21.56 -27.25 -3.18
C ASP A 479 22.21 -27.11 -1.79
N LYS A 480 21.61 -27.79 -0.81
CA LYS A 480 22.04 -27.75 0.60
C LYS A 480 23.42 -28.36 0.79
N GLU A 481 23.77 -29.39 0.03
CA GLU A 481 25.07 -30.05 0.12
C GLU A 481 26.17 -29.14 -0.42
N GLY A 482 25.94 -28.50 -1.56
CA GLY A 482 26.85 -27.49 -2.12
C GLY A 482 27.06 -26.32 -1.16
N LEU A 483 25.99 -25.81 -0.52
CA LEU A 483 26.14 -24.75 0.49
C LEU A 483 26.98 -25.20 1.69
N ARG A 484 26.76 -26.41 2.21
CA ARG A 484 27.59 -26.98 3.30
C ARG A 484 29.06 -27.11 2.88
N SER A 485 29.31 -27.55 1.65
CA SER A 485 30.67 -27.69 1.10
C SER A 485 31.37 -26.34 1.00
N LEU A 486 30.67 -25.32 0.49
CA LEU A 486 31.18 -23.95 0.43
C LEU A 486 31.56 -23.44 1.81
N LEU A 487 30.70 -23.61 2.81
CA LEU A 487 30.94 -23.12 4.18
C LEU A 487 32.10 -23.81 4.90
N LYS A 488 32.40 -25.08 4.56
CA LYS A 488 33.58 -25.79 5.08
C LYS A 488 34.90 -25.27 4.48
N SER A 489 34.83 -24.71 3.28
CA SER A 489 36.00 -24.14 2.61
C SER A 489 36.34 -22.76 3.21
N PRO A 490 37.62 -22.38 3.34
CA PRO A 490 38.00 -21.04 3.79
C PRO A 490 37.47 -19.97 2.83
N ALA A 491 37.19 -18.76 3.35
CA ALA A 491 36.67 -17.67 2.54
C ALA A 491 37.70 -17.26 1.47
N PRO A 492 37.27 -16.99 0.22
CA PRO A 492 38.18 -16.48 -0.80
C PRO A 492 38.74 -15.11 -0.33
N GLY A 493 40.05 -15.07 -0.03
CA GLY A 493 40.73 -13.88 0.48
C GLY A 493 41.42 -14.04 1.85
N SER A 494 41.19 -15.13 2.60
CA SER A 494 41.90 -15.40 3.85
C SER A 494 43.17 -16.24 3.62
N ALA A 495 44.09 -15.76 2.78
CA ALA A 495 45.47 -16.22 2.85
C ALA A 495 46.15 -15.43 3.97
N SER A 496 46.57 -16.09 5.06
CA SER A 496 47.42 -15.47 6.07
C SER A 496 48.65 -14.85 5.41
N PRO A 497 49.08 -13.64 5.81
CA PRO A 497 50.44 -13.21 5.52
C PRO A 497 51.37 -14.19 6.26
N ALA A 498 52.21 -14.88 5.49
CA ALA A 498 53.27 -15.74 6.01
C ALA A 498 54.37 -14.92 6.68
#